data_AF-A0A4R5IE52-F1
#
_entry.id   AF-A0A4R5IE52-F1
#
_cell.length_a   1.000
_cell.length_b   1.000
_cell.length_c   1.000
_cell.angle_alpha   90.00
_cell.angle_beta   90.00
_cell.angle_gamma   90.00
#
_symmetry.space_group_name_H-M   'P 1'
#
loop_
_entity.id
_entity.type
_entity.pdbx_description
1 polymer ?
#
loop_
_entity_poly.entity_id
_entity_poly.type
_entity_poly.pdbx_seq_one_letter_code
_entity_poly.pdbx_strand_id
1 'polypeptide(L)'
;LPVAPNLLEQKFEADRPNAAWVTDITYIATDEGWLYLAGIKDLYTCEIVGYAMGPRMTQELVGEALFRAVRSKRPRNGLIHHSDRGSQYCAHGYRRLLAQFGMLASMSRKGNCYDNAPMESFWGSLKAELVYHHRYATRMEAMASVREYIEI
;
A
#
# COMPACT_ATOMS: atom_id res chain seq x y z
N LEU A 1 -16.68 -2.68 11.44
CA LEU A 1 -16.25 -1.85 10.29
C LEU A 1 -16.78 -2.48 9.00
N PRO A 2 -17.25 -1.68 8.02
CA PRO A 2 -17.89 -2.22 6.81
C PRO A 2 -16.87 -2.80 5.83
N VAL A 3 -17.01 -4.09 5.54
CA VAL A 3 -16.16 -4.85 4.58
C VAL A 3 -16.62 -4.59 3.14
N ALA A 4 -15.70 -4.51 2.18
CA ALA A 4 -15.99 -4.43 0.75
C ALA A 4 -15.94 -5.83 0.09
N PRO A 5 -16.68 -6.08 -1.01
CA PRO A 5 -16.54 -7.32 -1.78
C PRO A 5 -15.11 -7.47 -2.33
N ASN A 6 -14.66 -8.70 -2.56
CA ASN A 6 -13.40 -8.95 -3.25
C ASN A 6 -13.66 -8.87 -4.77
N LEU A 7 -13.26 -7.76 -5.38
CA LEU A 7 -13.39 -7.52 -6.83
C LEU A 7 -12.20 -8.06 -7.62
N LEU A 8 -11.04 -8.32 -6.99
CA LEU A 8 -9.87 -8.87 -7.68
C LEU A 8 -9.99 -10.38 -7.86
N GLU A 9 -10.53 -11.10 -6.87
CA GLU A 9 -10.66 -12.57 -6.90
C GLU A 9 -9.35 -13.29 -7.27
N GLN A 10 -8.20 -12.77 -6.82
CA GLN A 10 -6.85 -13.27 -7.14
C GLN A 10 -6.45 -13.13 -8.62
N LYS A 11 -7.22 -12.40 -9.43
CA LYS A 11 -6.86 -12.03 -10.80
C LYS A 11 -5.93 -10.82 -10.72
N PHE A 12 -4.63 -11.08 -10.60
CA PHE A 12 -3.61 -10.04 -10.48
C PHE A 12 -3.13 -9.47 -11.82
N GLU A 13 -3.89 -9.72 -12.88
CA GLU A 13 -3.65 -9.19 -14.22
C GLU A 13 -4.55 -7.98 -14.44
N ALA A 14 -3.94 -6.90 -14.90
CA ALA A 14 -4.62 -5.70 -15.38
C ALA A 14 -4.33 -5.54 -16.88
N ASP A 15 -5.26 -4.93 -17.62
CA ASP A 15 -5.14 -4.71 -19.07
C ASP A 15 -4.53 -3.35 -19.43
N ARG A 16 -4.42 -2.44 -18.45
CA ARG A 16 -3.85 -1.11 -18.61
C ARG A 16 -3.33 -0.54 -17.27
N PRO A 17 -2.44 0.46 -17.31
CA PRO A 17 -2.07 1.22 -16.12
C PRO A 17 -3.30 1.80 -15.44
N ASN A 18 -3.27 1.84 -14.11
CA ASN A 18 -4.32 2.41 -13.26
C ASN A 18 -5.70 1.77 -13.50
N ALA A 19 -5.73 0.46 -13.77
CA ALA A 19 -6.97 -0.33 -13.74
C ALA A 19 -7.23 -0.90 -12.34
N ALA A 20 -6.18 -1.41 -11.69
CA ALA A 20 -6.24 -1.97 -10.36
C ALA A 20 -4.95 -1.67 -9.58
N TRP A 21 -5.12 -1.16 -8.38
CA TRP A 21 -4.05 -0.93 -7.41
C TRP A 21 -4.27 -1.84 -6.20
N VAL A 22 -3.18 -2.41 -5.69
CA VAL A 22 -3.15 -3.11 -4.41
C VAL A 22 -2.44 -2.23 -3.37
N THR A 23 -2.86 -2.31 -2.10
CA THR A 23 -2.25 -1.56 -1.00
C THR A 23 -2.07 -2.43 0.23
N ASP A 24 -1.03 -2.14 0.99
CA ASP A 24 -0.80 -2.72 2.30
C ASP A 24 0.16 -1.85 3.14
N ILE A 25 0.34 -2.22 4.41
CA ILE A 25 1.28 -1.60 5.34
C ILE A 25 2.29 -2.64 5.82
N THR A 26 3.57 -2.30 5.73
CA THR A 26 4.65 -3.05 6.36
C THR A 26 5.36 -2.21 7.42
N TYR A 27 6.26 -2.82 8.18
CA TYR A 27 7.03 -2.14 9.23
C TYR A 27 8.51 -2.53 9.18
N ILE A 28 9.35 -1.57 9.57
CA ILE A 28 10.81 -1.62 9.52
C ILE A 28 11.36 -1.29 10.90
N ALA A 29 12.26 -2.13 11.40
CA ALA A 29 12.89 -1.95 12.71
C ALA A 29 13.94 -0.84 12.67
N THR A 30 13.95 0.02 13.68
CA THR A 30 15.01 1.01 13.94
C THR A 30 15.29 1.06 15.44
N ASP A 31 16.42 1.61 15.86
CA ASP A 31 16.74 1.79 17.29
C ASP A 31 15.80 2.81 17.99
N GLU A 32 15.06 3.63 17.24
CA GLU A 32 14.00 4.51 17.78
C GLU A 32 12.62 3.82 17.85
N GLY A 33 12.53 2.54 17.47
CA GLY A 33 11.30 1.74 17.33
C GLY A 33 10.85 1.57 15.88
N TRP A 34 9.59 1.19 15.66
CA TRP A 34 9.09 0.87 14.32
C TRP A 34 8.90 2.11 13.45
N LEU A 35 9.31 1.99 12.19
CA LEU A 35 8.86 2.82 11.06
C LEU A 35 7.79 2.04 10.29
N TYR A 36 6.60 2.62 10.13
CA TYR A 36 5.52 2.04 9.33
C TYR A 36 5.58 2.61 7.92
N LEU A 37 5.42 1.75 6.92
CA LEU A 37 5.42 2.08 5.50
C LEU A 37 4.10 1.60 4.88
N ALA A 38 3.26 2.52 4.44
CA ALA A 38 2.08 2.22 3.62
C ALA A 38 2.45 2.39 2.14
N GLY A 39 2.14 1.39 1.31
CA GLY A 39 2.41 1.43 -0.13
C GLY A 39 1.19 1.14 -0.97
N ILE A 40 1.22 1.61 -2.21
CA ILE A 40 0.23 1.36 -3.25
C ILE A 40 0.98 0.95 -4.51
N LYS A 41 0.68 -0.24 -5.02
CA LYS A 41 1.30 -0.83 -6.20
C LYS A 41 0.29 -0.91 -7.32
N ASP A 42 0.68 -0.54 -8.52
CA ASP A 42 -0.11 -0.78 -9.74
C ASP A 42 0.12 -2.20 -10.26
N LEU A 43 -0.96 -2.94 -10.49
CA LEU A 43 -0.87 -4.33 -10.96
C LEU A 43 -0.38 -4.46 -12.40
N TYR A 44 -0.55 -3.43 -13.23
CA TYR A 44 -0.11 -3.44 -14.62
C TYR A 44 1.37 -3.09 -14.74
N THR A 45 1.79 -1.97 -14.14
CA THR A 45 3.18 -1.48 -14.27
C THR A 45 4.13 -2.12 -13.27
N CYS A 46 3.60 -2.81 -12.25
CA CYS A 46 4.33 -3.31 -11.09
C CYS A 46 5.03 -2.24 -10.24
N GLU A 47 4.84 -0.94 -10.53
CA GLU A 47 5.44 0.17 -9.80
C GLU A 47 4.73 0.45 -8.48
N ILE A 48 5.48 0.95 -7.48
CA ILE A 48 4.88 1.63 -6.33
C ILE A 48 4.48 3.04 -6.76
N VAL A 49 3.18 3.24 -6.93
CA VAL A 49 2.61 4.50 -7.44
C VAL A 49 2.40 5.55 -6.37
N GLY A 50 2.39 5.14 -5.10
CA GLY A 50 2.39 6.04 -3.96
C GLY A 50 2.72 5.31 -2.66
N TYR A 51 3.41 6.01 -1.76
CA TYR A 51 3.80 5.47 -0.47
C TYR A 51 3.91 6.59 0.57
N ALA A 52 3.77 6.22 1.84
CA ALA A 52 3.95 7.12 2.97
C ALA A 52 4.61 6.37 4.13
N MET A 53 5.41 7.10 4.92
CA MET A 53 6.14 6.55 6.05
C MET A 53 5.86 7.36 7.30
N GLY A 54 5.76 6.69 8.45
CA GLY A 54 5.51 7.37 9.72
C GLY A 54 5.77 6.50 10.95
N PRO A 55 5.85 7.12 12.14
CA PRO A 55 6.16 6.40 13.38
C PRO A 55 4.97 5.60 13.94
N ARG A 56 3.77 5.73 13.35
CA ARG A 56 2.53 5.09 13.83
C ARG A 56 1.69 4.56 12.68
N MET A 57 1.07 3.40 12.89
CA MET A 57 0.14 2.77 11.95
C MET A 57 -1.26 3.42 12.04
N THR A 58 -1.47 4.49 11.26
CA THR A 58 -2.65 5.38 11.36
C THR A 58 -3.48 5.38 10.07
N GLN A 59 -4.72 5.89 10.14
CA GLN A 59 -5.55 6.10 8.94
C GLN A 59 -4.97 7.22 8.07
N GLU A 60 -4.35 8.20 8.69
CA GLU A 60 -3.67 9.31 8.04
C GLU A 60 -2.49 8.81 7.19
N LEU A 61 -1.73 7.82 7.68
CA LEU A 61 -0.62 7.21 6.94
C LEU A 61 -1.09 6.58 5.62
N VAL A 62 -2.11 5.74 5.64
CA VAL A 62 -2.65 5.11 4.42
C VAL A 62 -3.34 6.13 3.51
N GLY A 63 -3.96 7.16 4.09
CA GLY A 63 -4.57 8.27 3.35
C GLY A 63 -3.54 9.10 2.60
N GLU A 64 -2.40 9.38 3.21
CA GLU A 64 -1.29 10.12 2.58
C GLU A 64 -0.69 9.33 1.41
N ALA A 65 -0.49 8.02 1.57
CA ALA A 65 -0.02 7.15 0.47
C ALA A 65 -1.00 7.20 -0.72
N LEU A 66 -2.31 7.13 -0.46
CA LEU A 66 -3.36 7.24 -1.47
C LEU A 66 -3.37 8.61 -2.15
N PHE A 67 -3.28 9.70 -1.38
CA PHE A 67 -3.25 11.05 -1.92
C PHE A 67 -2.06 11.24 -2.86
N ARG A 68 -0.87 10.77 -2.49
CA ARG A 68 0.34 10.82 -3.33
C ARG A 68 0.16 10.02 -4.62
N ALA A 69 -0.40 8.82 -4.55
CA ALA A 69 -0.68 7.99 -5.72
C ALA A 69 -1.63 8.68 -6.70
N VAL A 70 -2.74 9.21 -6.21
CA VAL A 70 -3.74 9.93 -7.03
C VAL A 70 -3.15 11.19 -7.64
N ARG A 71 -2.38 11.97 -6.86
CA ARG A 71 -1.74 13.19 -7.36
C ARG A 71 -0.75 12.90 -8.50
N SER A 72 0.00 11.82 -8.38
CA SER A 72 1.02 11.40 -9.35
C SER A 72 0.40 10.82 -10.62
N LYS A 73 -0.48 9.82 -10.48
CA LYS A 73 -0.98 9.02 -11.61
C LYS A 73 -2.29 9.52 -12.21
N ARG A 74 -3.06 10.35 -11.48
CA ARG A 74 -4.37 10.90 -11.89
C ARG A 74 -5.29 9.84 -12.53
N PRO A 75 -5.60 8.75 -11.79
CA PRO A 75 -6.37 7.64 -12.33
C PRO A 75 -7.78 8.08 -12.74
N ARG A 76 -8.37 7.38 -13.72
CA ARG A 76 -9.78 7.55 -14.08
C ARG A 76 -10.67 6.90 -13.02
N ASN A 77 -11.92 7.36 -12.93
CA ASN A 77 -12.95 6.71 -12.13
C ASN A 77 -13.08 5.21 -12.51
N GLY A 78 -13.43 4.39 -11.53
CA GLY A 78 -13.60 2.94 -11.70
C GLY A 78 -12.33 2.13 -11.41
N LEU A 79 -11.20 2.75 -11.07
CA LEU A 79 -10.01 2.05 -10.61
C LEU A 79 -10.35 1.16 -9.39
N ILE A 80 -9.95 -0.11 -9.43
CA ILE A 80 -10.08 -1.02 -8.29
C ILE A 80 -8.97 -0.70 -7.30
N HIS A 81 -9.34 -0.38 -6.06
CA HIS A 81 -8.39 -0.20 -4.97
C HIS A 81 -8.56 -1.36 -3.97
N HIS A 82 -7.59 -2.28 -3.98
CA HIS A 82 -7.64 -3.51 -3.20
C HIS A 82 -6.73 -3.46 -1.97
N SER A 83 -7.27 -3.88 -0.83
CA SER A 83 -6.58 -3.88 0.46
C SER A 83 -6.97 -5.10 1.30
N ASP A 84 -6.17 -5.42 2.31
CA ASP A 84 -6.62 -6.33 3.35
C ASP A 84 -7.69 -5.71 4.26
N ARG A 85 -8.31 -6.52 5.12
CA ARG A 85 -9.34 -6.08 6.08
C ARG A 85 -8.77 -5.37 7.31
N GLY A 86 -7.64 -4.68 7.16
CA GLY A 86 -6.99 -3.91 8.22
C GLY A 86 -7.88 -2.77 8.72
N SER A 87 -7.75 -2.43 10.01
CA SER A 87 -8.61 -1.40 10.64
C SER A 87 -8.54 -0.03 9.95
N GLN A 88 -7.38 0.31 9.40
CA GLN A 88 -7.09 1.53 8.66
C GLN A 88 -7.88 1.57 7.35
N TYR A 89 -7.88 0.48 6.59
CA TYR A 89 -8.56 0.35 5.31
C TYR A 89 -10.08 0.18 5.44
N CYS A 90 -10.55 -0.48 6.50
CA CYS A 90 -11.98 -0.60 6.79
C CYS A 90 -12.60 0.65 7.42
N ALA A 91 -11.80 1.66 7.76
CA ALA A 91 -12.28 2.89 8.36
C ALA A 91 -13.23 3.66 7.44
N HIS A 92 -14.27 4.26 8.03
CA HIS A 92 -15.21 5.11 7.28
C HIS A 92 -14.51 6.29 6.61
N GLY A 93 -13.50 6.88 7.27
CA GLY A 93 -12.69 7.96 6.70
C GLY A 93 -12.01 7.54 5.40
N TYR A 94 -11.32 6.40 5.41
CA TYR A 94 -10.61 5.87 4.24
C TYR A 94 -11.58 5.50 3.11
N ARG A 95 -12.70 4.85 3.42
CA ARG A 95 -13.71 4.50 2.40
C ARG A 95 -14.34 5.72 1.73
N ARG A 96 -14.58 6.80 2.48
CA ARG A 96 -15.05 8.08 1.89
C ARG A 96 -14.00 8.68 0.95
N LEU A 97 -12.72 8.60 1.32
CA LEU A 97 -11.62 9.09 0.49
C LEU A 97 -11.54 8.34 -0.84
N LEU A 98 -11.67 7.00 -0.83
CA LEU A 98 -11.74 6.20 -2.06
C LEU A 98 -12.92 6.60 -2.94
N ALA A 99 -14.10 6.80 -2.34
CA ALA A 99 -15.28 7.24 -3.09
C ALA A 99 -15.11 8.64 -3.70
N GLN A 100 -14.45 9.56 -3.01
CA GLN A 100 -14.14 10.90 -3.52
C GLN A 100 -13.22 10.86 -4.75
N PHE A 101 -12.31 9.89 -4.82
CA PHE A 101 -11.47 9.65 -6.00
C PHE A 101 -12.13 8.74 -7.05
N GLY A 102 -13.40 8.39 -6.89
CA GLY A 102 -14.13 7.55 -7.85
C GLY A 102 -13.63 6.11 -7.93
N MET A 103 -12.96 5.60 -6.89
CA MET A 103 -12.39 4.25 -6.86
C MET A 103 -13.38 3.21 -6.35
N LEU A 104 -13.24 1.98 -6.85
CA LEU A 104 -13.98 0.82 -6.39
C LEU A 104 -13.19 0.12 -5.28
N ALA A 105 -13.66 0.25 -4.03
CA ALA A 105 -13.05 -0.44 -2.91
C ALA A 105 -13.20 -1.96 -3.04
N SER A 106 -12.10 -2.68 -2.88
CA SER A 106 -12.01 -4.13 -2.95
C SER A 106 -11.23 -4.64 -1.73
N MET A 107 -11.65 -5.75 -1.12
CA MET A 107 -10.96 -6.28 0.06
C MET A 107 -10.75 -7.78 0.03
N SER A 108 -9.59 -8.23 0.50
CA SER A 108 -9.25 -9.64 0.71
C SER A 108 -10.30 -10.37 1.53
N ARG A 109 -10.41 -11.68 1.35
CA ARG A 109 -11.19 -12.55 2.26
C ARG A 109 -10.49 -12.61 3.62
N LYS A 110 -11.28 -12.77 4.69
CA LYS A 110 -10.73 -12.89 6.04
C LYS A 110 -9.83 -14.13 6.10
N GLY A 111 -8.56 -13.96 6.50
CA GLY A 111 -7.62 -15.06 6.67
C GLY A 111 -7.01 -15.60 5.37
N ASN A 112 -7.07 -14.85 4.26
CA ASN A 112 -6.49 -15.27 2.99
C ASN A 112 -5.42 -14.29 2.51
N CYS A 113 -4.16 -14.52 2.89
CA CYS A 113 -3.02 -13.70 2.47
C CYS A 113 -2.77 -13.74 0.95
N TYR A 114 -3.27 -14.77 0.25
CA TYR A 114 -3.12 -14.87 -1.20
C TYR A 114 -3.92 -13.82 -1.97
N ASP A 115 -4.92 -13.19 -1.35
CA ASP A 115 -5.73 -12.16 -2.02
C ASP A 115 -4.96 -10.85 -2.25
N ASN A 116 -3.80 -10.64 -1.58
CA ASN A 116 -2.94 -9.46 -1.74
C ASN A 116 -1.48 -9.80 -2.14
N ALA A 117 -1.27 -10.99 -2.74
CA ALA A 117 0.05 -11.54 -3.03
C ALA A 117 1.03 -10.59 -3.77
N PRO A 118 0.62 -9.75 -4.74
CA PRO A 118 1.55 -8.85 -5.43
C PRO A 118 2.18 -7.79 -4.53
N MET A 119 1.47 -7.36 -3.49
CA MET A 119 1.99 -6.41 -2.51
C MET A 119 2.88 -7.12 -1.49
N GLU A 120 2.46 -8.29 -1.00
CA GLU A 120 3.27 -9.14 -0.11
C GLU A 120 4.60 -9.53 -0.73
N SER A 121 4.61 -9.86 -2.02
CA SER A 121 5.83 -10.14 -2.78
C SER A 121 6.77 -8.93 -2.81
N PHE A 122 6.23 -7.72 -2.99
CA PHE A 122 7.04 -6.50 -2.99
C PHE A 122 7.66 -6.25 -1.61
N TRP A 123 6.90 -6.44 -0.52
CA TRP A 123 7.44 -6.36 0.84
C TRP A 123 8.51 -7.40 1.11
N GLY A 124 8.35 -8.62 0.58
CA GLY A 124 9.35 -9.67 0.62
C GLY A 124 10.67 -9.20 0.01
N SER A 125 10.64 -8.69 -1.23
CA SER A 125 11.81 -8.16 -1.93
C SER A 125 12.45 -6.99 -1.19
N LEU A 126 11.67 -5.95 -0.83
CA LEU A 126 12.17 -4.79 -0.08
C LEU A 126 12.89 -5.23 1.20
N LYS A 127 12.31 -6.17 1.95
CA LYS A 127 12.91 -6.62 3.20
C LYS A 127 14.16 -7.45 2.97
N ALA A 128 14.11 -8.37 2.02
CA ALA A 128 15.23 -9.26 1.71
C ALA A 128 16.43 -8.50 1.13
N GLU A 129 16.19 -7.56 0.23
CA GLU A 129 17.24 -6.87 -0.54
C GLU A 129 17.78 -5.63 0.17
N LEU A 130 16.99 -4.99 1.03
CA LEU A 130 17.37 -3.77 1.75
C LEU A 130 17.36 -3.96 3.27
N VAL A 131 16.18 -4.21 3.84
CA VAL A 131 15.97 -4.03 5.29
C VAL A 131 16.78 -5.01 6.14
N TYR A 132 16.85 -6.29 5.76
CA TYR A 132 17.55 -7.31 6.56
C TYR A 132 19.07 -7.14 6.57
N HIS A 133 19.62 -6.32 5.66
CA HIS A 133 21.04 -6.01 5.60
C HIS A 133 21.42 -4.77 6.41
N HIS A 134 20.44 -4.07 6.99
CA HIS A 134 20.67 -2.81 7.70
C HIS A 134 20.15 -2.86 9.13
N ARG A 135 20.89 -2.21 10.02
CA ARG A 135 20.40 -1.82 11.35
C ARG A 135 20.34 -0.30 11.38
N TYR A 136 19.12 0.24 11.29
CA TYR A 136 18.91 1.68 11.27
C TYR A 136 18.96 2.27 12.68
N ALA A 137 19.81 3.28 12.85
CA ALA A 137 19.88 4.02 14.11
C ALA A 137 18.66 4.93 14.28
N THR A 138 18.14 5.50 13.18
CA THR A 138 17.01 6.43 13.20
C THR A 138 15.94 6.08 12.17
N ARG A 139 14.70 6.53 12.40
CA ARG A 139 13.63 6.46 11.40
C ARG A 139 13.97 7.25 10.13
N MET A 140 14.66 8.37 10.26
CA MET A 140 15.04 9.21 9.12
C MET A 140 15.99 8.48 8.17
N GLU A 141 16.94 7.74 8.71
CA GLU A 141 17.85 6.89 7.93
C GLU A 141 17.07 5.80 7.17
N ALA A 142 16.20 5.06 7.87
CA ALA A 142 15.34 4.06 7.23
C ALA A 142 14.44 4.67 6.14
N MET A 143 13.88 5.85 6.38
CA MET A 143 13.07 6.57 5.39
C MET A 143 13.85 6.96 4.14
N ALA A 144 15.13 7.33 4.28
CA ALA A 144 15.99 7.66 3.16
C ALA A 144 16.28 6.42 2.30
N SER A 145 16.70 5.32 2.93
CA SER A 145 16.98 4.07 2.22
C SER A 145 15.76 3.48 1.51
N VAL A 146 14.59 3.52 2.17
CA VAL A 146 13.34 3.04 1.55
C VAL A 146 12.92 3.91 0.38
N ARG A 147 13.06 5.24 0.49
CA ARG A 147 12.79 6.16 -0.62
C ARG A 147 13.67 5.82 -1.81
N GLU A 148 14.98 5.69 -1.58
CA GLU A 148 15.94 5.35 -2.62
C GLU A 148 15.58 4.03 -3.30
N TYR A 149 15.29 2.97 -2.55
CA TYR A 149 14.89 1.68 -3.11
C TYR A 149 13.60 1.75 -3.96
N ILE A 150 12.63 2.59 -3.58
CA ILE A 150 11.36 2.74 -4.31
C ILE A 150 11.49 3.63 -5.56
N GLU A 151 12.37 4.61 -5.54
CA GLU A 151 12.48 5.65 -6.57
C GLU A 151 13.61 5.43 -7.60
N ILE A 152 14.41 4.37 -7.43
CA ILE A 152 15.36 3.87 -8.45
C ILE A 152 14.61 3.10 -9.53
#